data_AF-A0A2D4VYV5-F1
#
_entry.id   AF-A0A2D4VYV5-F1
#
_cell.length_a   1.000
_cell.length_b   1.000
_cell.length_c   1.000
_cell.angle_alpha   90.00
_cell.angle_beta   90.00
_cell.angle_gamma   90.00
#
_symmetry.space_group_name_H-M   'P 1'
#
loop_
_entity.id
_entity.type
_entity.pdbx_description
1 polymer ?
#
loop_
_entity_poly.entity_id
_entity_poly.type
_entity_poly.pdbx_seq_one_letter_code
_entity_poly.pdbx_strand_id
1 'polypeptide(L)' 'LRVSEGAPADNFLGDMRCVPAEAAADLVNHLAHRGECLEAGHFISTGAASVPQLFGAGDVVHADFGVLGAIDLRF' A
#
# COMPACT_ATOMS: atom_id res chain seq x y z
N LEU A 1 2.01 9.84 3.35
CA LEU A 1 1.28 9.42 4.57
C LEU A 1 1.75 10.27 5.74
N ARG A 2 0.88 10.66 6.67
CA ARG A 2 1.23 11.39 7.89
C ARG A 2 0.48 10.79 9.08
N VAL A 3 1.14 10.73 10.23
CA VAL A 3 0.54 10.36 11.52
C VAL A 3 0.39 11.63 12.36
N SER A 4 -0.85 11.99 12.69
CA SER A 4 -1.22 13.18 13.46
C SER A 4 -0.51 14.43 12.94
N GLU A 5 0.07 15.26 13.81
CA GLU A 5 0.86 16.45 13.42
C GLU A 5 2.34 16.11 13.10
N GLY A 6 2.66 14.84 12.88
CA GLY A 6 4.01 14.37 12.56
C GLY A 6 4.49 14.78 11.17
N ALA A 7 5.78 14.56 10.91
CA ALA A 7 6.33 14.74 9.57
C ALA A 7 5.69 13.75 8.59
N PRO A 8 5.49 14.12 7.31
CA PRO A 8 5.11 13.16 6.28
C PRO A 8 6.15 12.05 6.16
N ALA A 9 5.67 10.82 6.01
CA ALA A 9 6.49 9.67 5.66
C ALA A 9 7.15 9.86 4.28
N ASP A 10 8.40 9.43 4.17
CA ASP A 10 9.07 9.37 2.87
C ASP A 10 8.39 8.35 1.96
N ASN A 11 8.10 8.77 0.73
CA ASN A 11 7.62 7.87 -0.29
C ASN A 11 8.77 6.96 -0.74
N PHE A 12 8.47 5.69 -1.04
CA PHE A 12 9.42 4.86 -1.76
C PHE A 12 9.60 5.42 -3.17
N LEU A 13 10.85 5.49 -3.63
CA LEU A 13 11.24 6.00 -4.95
C LEU A 13 12.21 5.02 -5.62
N GLY A 14 12.33 5.13 -6.94
CA GLY A 14 13.24 4.30 -7.74
C GLY A 14 13.00 2.81 -7.53
N ASP A 15 14.08 2.03 -7.42
CA ASP A 15 14.03 0.57 -7.29
C ASP A 15 13.37 0.08 -5.99
N MET A 16 13.26 0.95 -4.96
CA MET A 16 12.53 0.60 -3.73
C MET A 16 11.02 0.72 -3.90
N ARG A 17 10.55 1.36 -4.98
CA ARG A 17 9.13 1.46 -5.32
C ARG A 17 8.77 0.36 -6.30
N CYS A 18 7.88 -0.53 -5.89
CA CYS A 18 7.31 -1.49 -6.83
C CYS A 18 6.50 -0.77 -7.93
N VAL A 19 6.43 -1.38 -9.11
CA VAL A 19 5.42 -1.05 -10.11
C VAL A 19 4.16 -1.86 -9.76
N PRO A 20 3.04 -1.23 -9.34
CA PRO A 20 1.89 -1.96 -8.81
C PRO A 20 1.33 -3.04 -9.74
N ALA A 21 1.29 -2.75 -11.05
CA ALA A 21 0.80 -3.69 -12.06
C ALA A 21 1.73 -4.91 -12.22
N GLU A 22 3.05 -4.72 -12.12
CA GLU A 22 4.03 -5.81 -12.17
C GLU A 22 3.92 -6.68 -10.93
N ALA A 23 3.84 -6.06 -9.74
CA ALA A 23 3.63 -6.79 -8.48
C ALA A 23 2.34 -7.64 -8.51
N ALA A 24 1.26 -7.12 -9.10
CA ALA A 24 0.02 -7.86 -9.28
C ALA A 24 0.19 -9.04 -10.26
N ALA A 25 0.85 -8.83 -11.39
CA ALA A 25 1.12 -9.88 -12.38
C ALA A 25 2.02 -10.98 -11.81
N ASP A 26 3.06 -10.62 -11.07
CA ASP A 26 3.96 -11.55 -10.40
C ASP A 26 3.22 -12.40 -9.38
N LEU A 27 2.32 -11.79 -8.58
CA LEU A 27 1.47 -12.54 -7.65
C LEU A 27 0.57 -13.54 -8.38
N VAL A 28 -0.10 -13.13 -9.46
CA VAL A 28 -0.96 -14.02 -10.26
C VAL A 28 -0.17 -15.21 -10.80
N ASN A 29 0.98 -14.94 -11.42
CA ASN A 29 1.85 -15.99 -11.97
C ASN A 29 2.36 -16.93 -10.88
N HIS A 30 2.72 -16.39 -9.72
CA HIS A 30 3.22 -17.16 -8.59
C HIS A 30 2.16 -18.11 -8.01
N LEU A 31 0.91 -17.65 -7.92
CA LEU A 31 -0.21 -18.49 -7.48
C LEU A 31 -0.55 -19.56 -8.53
N ALA A 32 -0.61 -19.18 -9.81
CA ALA A 32 -0.89 -20.11 -10.90
C ALA A 32 0.12 -21.26 -10.96
N HIS A 33 1.41 -20.98 -10.71
CA HIS A 33 2.45 -22.00 -10.65
C HIS A 33 2.22 -23.06 -9.55
N ARG A 34 1.42 -22.74 -8.53
CA ARG A 34 1.02 -23.66 -7.45
C ARG A 34 -0.35 -24.29 -7.64
N GLY A 35 -1.00 -24.03 -8.78
CA GLY A 35 -2.37 -24.48 -9.04
C GLY A 35 -3.45 -23.66 -8.33
N GLU A 36 -3.10 -22.46 -7.84
CA GLU A 36 -4.02 -21.52 -7.19
C GLU A 36 -4.37 -20.36 -8.14
N CYS A 37 -5.53 -19.75 -7.95
CA CYS A 37 -5.96 -18.58 -8.74
C CYS A 37 -6.54 -17.47 -7.86
N LEU A 38 -6.44 -16.23 -8.37
CA LEU A 38 -7.21 -15.12 -7.84
C LEU A 38 -8.60 -15.13 -8.48
N GLU A 39 -9.63 -15.08 -7.64
CA GLU A 39 -11.02 -15.07 -8.09
C GLU A 39 -11.56 -13.65 -8.23
N ALA A 40 -12.61 -13.51 -9.02
CA ALA A 40 -13.34 -12.26 -9.11
C ALA A 40 -13.85 -11.83 -7.73
N GLY A 41 -13.56 -10.57 -7.36
CA GLY A 41 -13.91 -10.01 -6.05
C GLY A 41 -12.79 -10.13 -5.00
N HIS A 42 -11.69 -10.83 -5.29
CA HIS A 42 -10.51 -10.75 -4.44
C HIS A 42 -9.85 -9.37 -4.53
N PHE A 43 -9.39 -8.88 -3.37
CA PHE A 43 -8.57 -7.68 -3.27
C PHE A 43 -7.14 -8.08 -2.97
N ILE A 44 -6.18 -7.43 -3.65
CA ILE A 44 -4.75 -7.62 -3.41
C ILE A 44 -4.10 -6.30 -3.06
N SER A 45 -3.06 -6.34 -2.23
CA SER A 45 -2.15 -5.21 -2.03
C SER A 45 -0.91 -5.42 -2.88
N THR A 46 -0.53 -4.39 -3.63
CA THR A 46 0.64 -4.45 -4.52
C THR A 46 1.92 -3.98 -3.83
N GLY A 47 1.89 -3.74 -2.52
CA GLY A 47 3.03 -3.23 -1.75
C GLY A 47 2.78 -1.88 -1.09
N ALA A 48 3.81 -1.31 -0.45
CA ALA A 48 3.75 -0.04 0.26
C ALA A 48 4.19 1.13 -0.62
N ALA A 49 3.51 2.27 -0.50
CA ALA A 49 3.87 3.51 -1.21
C ALA A 49 4.86 4.40 -0.45
N SER A 50 4.95 4.25 0.88
CA SER A 50 5.82 5.01 1.76
C SER A 50 6.45 4.13 2.83
N VAL A 51 7.52 4.60 3.45
CA VAL A 51 8.16 3.93 4.60
C VAL A 51 7.13 3.77 5.73
N PRO A 52 7.02 2.58 6.36
CA PRO A 52 6.10 2.36 7.47
C PRO A 52 6.31 3.36 8.62
N GLN A 53 5.21 3.80 9.23
CA GLN A 53 5.23 4.74 10.34
C GLN A 53 4.75 4.08 11.63
N LEU A 54 5.31 4.50 12.76
CA LEU A 54 4.81 4.15 14.08
C LEU A 54 3.59 5.04 14.40
N PHE A 55 2.55 4.44 14.96
CA PHE A 55 1.36 5.13 15.46
C PHE A 55 0.80 4.35 16.65
N GLY A 56 0.00 5.00 17.48
CA GLY A 56 -0.62 4.43 18.67
C GLY A 56 -2.12 4.72 18.76
N ALA A 57 -2.73 4.28 19.87
CA ALA A 57 -4.14 4.55 20.14
C ALA A 57 -4.39 6.05 20.23
N GLY A 58 -5.46 6.51 19.57
CA GLY A 58 -5.85 7.91 19.45
C GLY A 58 -5.26 8.64 18.24
N ASP A 59 -4.23 8.11 17.59
CA ASP A 59 -3.59 8.76 16.44
C ASP A 59 -4.50 8.77 15.20
N VAL A 60 -4.35 9.83 14.40
CA VAL A 60 -5.02 9.95 13.10
C VAL A 60 -3.99 9.73 12.01
N VAL A 61 -4.25 8.82 11.08
CA VAL A 61 -3.38 8.56 9.93
C VAL A 61 -4.07 9.07 8.68
N HIS A 62 -3.39 9.98 7.97
CA HIS A 62 -3.84 10.54 6.71
C HIS A 62 -2.91 10.12 5.57
N ALA A 63 -3.47 9.48 4.54
CA ALA A 63 -2.75 9.08 3.34
C ALA A 63 -3.41 9.69 2.10
N ASP A 64 -2.80 10.76 1.57
CA ASP A 64 -3.22 11.43 0.35
C ASP A 64 -2.51 10.83 -0.88
N PHE A 65 -3.29 10.34 -1.84
CA PHE A 65 -2.83 9.78 -3.12
C PHE A 65 -3.14 10.71 -4.30
N GLY A 66 -3.42 11.99 -4.05
CA GLY A 66 -3.70 13.01 -5.05
C GLY A 66 -5.01 12.71 -5.80
N VAL A 67 -4.92 12.54 -7.12
CA VAL A 67 -6.11 12.32 -7.97
C VAL A 67 -6.84 11.01 -7.68
N LEU A 68 -6.18 10.04 -7.01
CA LEU A 68 -6.80 8.79 -6.57
C LEU A 68 -7.62 8.94 -5.29
N GLY A 69 -7.54 10.10 -4.63
CA GLY A 69 -8.22 10.40 -3.38
C GLY A 69 -7.32 10.22 -2.15
N ALA A 70 -7.95 10.22 -0.97
CA ALA A 70 -7.27 10.09 0.31
C ALA A 70 -7.94 9.03 1.19
N ILE A 71 -7.16 8.47 2.11
CA ILE A 71 -7.61 7.54 3.14
C ILE A 71 -7.29 8.14 4.51
N ASP A 72 -8.31 8.21 5.35
CA ASP A 72 -8.24 8.69 6.73
C ASP A 72 -8.61 7.58 7.71
N LEU A 73 -7.76 7.37 8.71
CA LEU A 73 -7.97 6.39 9.77
C LEU A 73 -7.74 7.03 11.13
N ARG A 74 -8.47 6.57 12.15
CA ARG A 74 -8.20 6.88 13.55
C ARG A 74 -8.04 5.58 14.32
N PHE A 75 -6.94 5.48 15.05
CA PHE A 75 -6.63 4.35 15.92
C PHE A 75 -7.00 4.64 17.37
#